data_AF-A0A3D4I5P7-F1
#
_entry.id   AF-A0A3D4I5P7-F1
#
_cell.length_a   1.000
_cell.length_b   1.000
_cell.length_c   1.000
_cell.angle_alpha   90.00
_cell.angle_beta   90.00
_cell.angle_gamma   90.00
#
_symmetry.space_group_name_H-M   'P 1'
#
loop_
_entity.id
_entity.type
_entity.pdbx_description
1 polymer ?
#
loop_
_entity_poly.entity_id
_entity_poly.type
_entity_poly.pdbx_seq_one_letter_code
_entity_poly.pdbx_strand_id
1 'polypeptide(L)'
;MRRYLFSGDVKFNSTITTDVLIVGSGIAGLYAALCLDGKLKCTVLAKEGIKDSDSYLAQGGVAAALSADDTPCLHFQDTLEA
;
A
#
# COMPACT_ATOMS: atom_id res chain seq x y z
N MET A 1 -22.14 -1.09 14.96
CA MET A 1 -21.19 -0.76 13.88
C MET A 1 -20.59 -2.09 13.39
N ARG A 2 -21.05 -2.62 12.24
CA ARG A 2 -20.70 -3.97 11.78
C ARG A 2 -19.24 -3.99 11.29
N ARG A 3 -18.38 -4.75 11.97
CA ARG A 3 -16.91 -4.79 11.77
C ARG A 3 -16.42 -5.72 10.66
N TYR A 4 -17.32 -6.37 9.91
CA TYR A 4 -16.94 -7.20 8.77
C TYR A 4 -18.04 -7.10 7.71
N LEU A 5 -17.66 -6.69 6.50
CA LEU A 5 -18.51 -6.73 5.32
C LEU A 5 -17.78 -7.59 4.29
N PHE A 6 -18.10 -8.88 4.32
CA PHE A 6 -17.82 -9.81 3.23
C PHE A 6 -19.07 -9.81 2.35
N SER A 7 -18.92 -9.51 1.06
CA SER A 7 -20.02 -9.54 0.09
C SER A 7 -19.71 -10.56 -1.00
N GLY A 8 -20.07 -11.82 -0.75
CA GLY A 8 -19.93 -12.96 -1.65
C GLY A 8 -20.36 -14.28 -0.98
N ASP A 9 -20.27 -15.40 -1.69
CA ASP A 9 -20.27 -16.75 -1.09
C ASP A 9 -18.81 -17.15 -0.83
N VAL A 10 -18.40 -17.40 0.42
CA VAL A 10 -17.05 -17.93 0.67
C VAL A 10 -17.04 -19.41 0.24
N LYS A 11 -16.59 -19.69 -0.99
CA LYS A 11 -16.13 -21.04 -1.32
C LYS A 11 -14.71 -21.22 -0.77
N PHE A 12 -14.61 -21.64 0.50
CA PHE A 12 -13.36 -21.90 1.23
C PHE A 12 -12.45 -23.01 0.63
N ASN A 13 -12.76 -23.56 -0.55
CA ASN A 13 -12.11 -24.76 -1.08
C ASN A 13 -11.03 -24.50 -2.14
N SER A 14 -10.57 -23.26 -2.34
CA SER A 14 -9.45 -22.96 -3.25
C SER A 14 -8.31 -22.29 -2.50
N THR A 15 -7.18 -22.98 -2.42
CA THR A 15 -5.92 -22.43 -1.89
C THR A 15 -5.15 -21.74 -3.02
N ILE A 16 -4.65 -20.53 -2.76
CA ILE A 16 -3.70 -19.84 -3.63
C ILE A 16 -2.32 -19.94 -2.99
N THR A 17 -1.38 -20.59 -3.69
CA THR A 17 0.04 -20.62 -3.29
C THR A 17 0.77 -19.48 -3.98
N THR A 18 1.51 -18.70 -3.21
CA THR A 18 2.27 -17.52 -3.61
C THR A 18 3.52 -17.45 -2.75
N ASP A 19 4.61 -16.85 -3.24
CA ASP A 19 5.83 -16.66 -2.45
C ASP A 19 5.66 -15.48 -1.49
N VAL A 20 4.95 -14.43 -1.92
CA VAL A 20 4.66 -13.23 -1.11
C VAL A 20 3.17 -12.92 -1.16
N LEU A 21 2.56 -12.76 0.01
CA LEU A 21 1.19 -12.26 0.18
C LEU A 21 1.24 -10.86 0.79
N ILE A 22 0.68 -9.88 0.06
CA ILE A 22 0.53 -8.50 0.54
C ILE A 22 -0.94 -8.26 0.86
N VAL A 23 -1.24 -7.86 2.09
CA VAL A 23 -2.61 -7.54 2.53
C VAL A 23 -2.77 -6.02 2.53
N GLY A 24 -3.46 -5.50 1.52
CA GLY A 24 -3.70 -4.08 1.30
C GLY A 24 -3.21 -3.62 -0.08
N SER A 25 -4.11 -2.99 -0.84
CA SER A 25 -3.85 -2.45 -2.18
C SER A 25 -3.60 -0.94 -2.19
N GLY A 26 -3.24 -0.36 -1.05
CA GLY A 26 -2.78 1.04 -0.99
C GLY A 26 -1.38 1.23 -1.58
N ILE A 27 -0.90 2.47 -1.63
CA ILE A 27 0.38 2.81 -2.27
C ILE A 27 1.57 2.01 -1.71
N ALA A 28 1.60 1.78 -0.39
CA ALA A 28 2.67 0.99 0.25
C ALA A 28 2.69 -0.46 -0.23
N GLY A 29 1.52 -1.12 -0.32
CA GLY A 29 1.42 -2.51 -0.75
C GLY A 29 1.76 -2.69 -2.23
N LEU A 30 1.28 -1.78 -3.07
CA LEU A 30 1.58 -1.82 -4.51
C LEU A 30 3.04 -1.49 -4.80
N TYR A 31 3.62 -0.51 -4.10
CA TYR A 31 5.04 -0.19 -4.24
C TYR A 31 5.93 -1.34 -3.75
N ALA A 32 5.58 -1.97 -2.62
CA ALA A 32 6.26 -3.17 -2.15
C ALA A 32 6.22 -4.29 -3.20
N ALA A 33 5.04 -4.56 -3.79
CA ALA A 33 4.89 -5.55 -4.86
C ALA A 33 5.79 -5.26 -6.08
N LEU A 34 5.91 -3.98 -6.46
CA LEU A 34 6.75 -3.54 -7.56
C LEU A 34 8.26 -3.72 -7.30
N CYS A 35 8.69 -3.57 -6.04
CA CYS A 35 10.09 -3.72 -5.65
C CYS A 35 10.54 -5.17 -5.44
N LEU A 36 9.63 -6.15 -5.50
CA LEU A 36 9.99 -7.57 -5.39
C LEU A 36 10.76 -8.04 -6.62
N ASP A 37 11.61 -9.05 -6.44
CA ASP A 37 12.20 -9.78 -7.57
C ASP A 37 11.06 -10.36 -8.43
N GLY A 38 11.10 -10.09 -9.74
CA GLY A 38 10.08 -10.54 -10.69
C GLY A 38 9.95 -12.06 -10.82
N LYS A 39 10.86 -12.85 -10.25
CA LYS A 39 10.75 -14.30 -10.13
C LYS A 39 9.77 -14.75 -9.04
N LEU A 40 9.47 -13.90 -8.06
CA LEU A 40 8.56 -14.22 -6.97
C LEU A 40 7.11 -14.08 -7.44
N LYS A 41 6.30 -15.09 -7.15
CA LYS A 41 4.85 -15.00 -7.31
C LYS A 41 4.28 -14.19 -6.14
N CYS A 42 3.85 -12.96 -6.42
CA CYS A 42 3.23 -12.06 -5.46
C CYS A 42 1.71 -12.01 -5.65
N THR A 43 0.96 -12.12 -4.55
CA THR A 43 -0.49 -11.90 -4.52
C THR A 43 -0.80 -10.69 -3.64
N VAL A 44 -1.54 -9.71 -4.18
CA VAL A 44 -2.05 -8.56 -3.42
C VAL A 44 -3.52 -8.77 -3.12
N LEU A 45 -3.88 -8.78 -1.84
CA LEU A 45 -5.24 -8.90 -1.36
C LEU A 45 -5.81 -7.52 -1.04
N ALA A 46 -6.97 -7.20 -1.60
CA ALA A 46 -7.72 -5.99 -1.32
C ALA A 46 -9.07 -6.35 -0.68
N LYS A 47 -9.53 -5.51 0.27
CA LYS A 47 -10.87 -5.66 0.86
C LYS A 47 -11.97 -5.34 -0.16
N GLU A 48 -11.72 -4.36 -1.02
CA GLU A 48 -12.62 -3.86 -2.07
C GLU A 48 -11.80 -3.65 -3.36
N GLY A 49 -12.19 -2.72 -4.23
CA GLY A 49 -11.42 -2.39 -5.42
C GLY A 49 -10.09 -1.71 -5.10
N ILE A 50 -9.15 -1.74 -6.05
CA ILE A 50 -7.83 -1.09 -5.91
C ILE A 50 -7.95 0.42 -5.70
N LYS A 51 -9.00 1.03 -6.26
CA LYS A 51 -9.31 2.47 -6.10
C LYS A 51 -10.00 2.79 -4.77
N ASP A 52 -10.49 1.79 -4.06
CA ASP A 52 -11.15 1.95 -2.77
C ASP A 52 -10.10 1.91 -1.65
N SER A 53 -9.17 2.87 -1.68
CA SER A 53 -8.10 3.02 -0.69
C SER A 53 -7.85 4.48 -0.34
N ASP A 54 -7.41 4.74 0.89
CA ASP A 54 -7.07 6.10 1.35
C ASP A 54 -5.97 6.73 0.51
N SER A 55 -5.04 5.91 -0.01
CA SER A 55 -4.00 6.37 -0.94
C SER A 55 -4.57 6.93 -2.23
N TYR A 56 -5.67 6.36 -2.75
CA TYR A 56 -6.33 6.86 -3.97
C TYR A 56 -7.07 8.19 -3.72
N LEU A 57 -7.51 8.42 -2.49
CA LEU A 57 -8.25 9.63 -2.08
C LEU A 57 -7.34 10.79 -1.65
N ALA A 58 -6.03 10.59 -1.58
CA ALA A 58 -5.08 11.61 -1.15
C ALA A 58 -5.04 12.82 -2.11
N GLN A 59 -5.11 14.04 -1.56
CA GLN A 59 -5.21 15.27 -2.35
C GLN A 59 -3.99 16.20 -2.20
N GLY A 60 -3.31 16.17 -1.04
CA GLY A 60 -2.26 17.14 -0.72
C GLY A 60 -1.03 16.96 -1.61
N GLY A 61 -0.32 15.84 -1.45
CA GLY A 61 0.91 15.54 -2.18
C GLY A 61 1.86 14.66 -1.37
N VAL A 62 3.02 14.38 -1.95
CA VAL A 62 4.13 13.69 -1.27
C VAL A 62 5.24 14.71 -1.05
N ALA A 63 5.59 14.97 0.20
CA ALA A 63 6.69 15.85 0.54
C ALA A 63 8.03 15.14 0.26
N ALA A 64 8.95 15.81 -0.42
CA ALA A 64 10.29 15.30 -0.72
C ALA A 64 11.29 16.46 -0.88
N ALA A 65 12.51 16.29 -0.36
CA ALA A 65 13.57 17.29 -0.47
C ALA A 65 14.22 17.26 -1.86
N LEU A 66 13.62 18.02 -2.79
CA LEU A 66 14.02 18.06 -4.20
C LEU A 66 14.59 19.41 -4.67
N SER A 67 14.35 20.49 -3.92
CA SER A 67 14.84 21.82 -4.31
C SER A 67 16.33 21.98 -3.99
N ALA A 68 16.99 22.94 -4.65
CA ALA A 68 18.40 23.22 -4.39
C ALA A 68 18.66 23.76 -2.97
N ASP A 69 17.63 24.33 -2.35
CA ASP A 69 17.69 24.95 -1.01
C ASP A 69 17.12 24.03 0.09
N ASP A 70 16.76 22.79 -0.25
CA ASP A 70 16.25 21.79 0.70
C ASP A 70 17.18 20.57 0.79
N THR A 71 17.16 19.87 1.94
CA THR A 71 17.98 18.68 2.17
C THR A 71 17.23 17.63 2.98
N PRO A 72 17.57 16.33 2.81
CA PRO A 72 16.98 15.27 3.65
C PRO A 72 17.17 15.49 5.16
N CYS A 73 18.27 16.16 5.57
CA CYS A 73 18.53 16.45 6.98
C CYS A 73 17.55 17.49 7.55
N LEU A 74 17.25 18.55 6.76
CA LEU A 74 16.24 19.55 7.15
C LEU A 74 14.86 18.91 7.24
N HIS A 75 14.46 18.16 6.21
CA HIS A 75 13.19 17.42 6.20
C HIS A 75 13.06 16.43 7.37
N PHE A 76 14.15 15.76 7.74
CA PHE A 76 14.21 14.87 8.91
C PHE A 76 13.96 15.64 10.21
N GLN A 77 14.60 16.80 10.38
CA GLN A 77 14.39 17.64 11.55
C GLN A 77 12.93 18.11 11.65
N ASP A 78 12.34 18.59 10.55
CA ASP A 78 10.94 18.98 10.49
C ASP A 78 10.00 17.82 10.87
N THR A 79 10.35 16.60 10.45
CA THR A 79 9.58 15.39 10.80
C THR A 79 9.63 15.06 12.29
N LEU A 80 10.76 15.34 12.96
CA LEU A 80 10.89 15.12 14.41
C LEU A 80 10.15 16.17 15.25
N GLU A 81 9.87 17.35 14.69
CA GLU A 81 9.24 18.48 15.37
C GLU A 81 7.72 18.60 15.14
N ALA A 82 7.19 17.91 14.12
CA ALA A 82 5.76 17.89 13.75
C ALA A 82 4.86 17.13 14.74
#